data_AF-A0A2V5VPW9-F1
#
_entry.id   AF-A0A2V5VPW9-F1
#
_cell.length_a   1.000
_cell.length_b   1.000
_cell.length_c   1.000
_cell.angle_alpha   90.00
_cell.angle_beta   90.00
_cell.angle_gamma   90.00
#
_symmetry.space_group_name_H-M   'P 1'
#
loop_
_entity.id
_entity.type
_entity.pdbx_description
1 polymer ?
#
loop_
_entity_poly.entity_id
_entity_poly.type
_entity_poly.pdbx_seq_one_letter_code
_entity_poly.pdbx_strand_id
1 'polypeptide(L)'
;MRVCRFVGLVYPCIFALTWLASITRVVAGSVTLAWDADSDPNVVGYRLYSGTTSGVYTQTTEVGNALAVSVSNLANGNTYFFVVTAYNAAAVESAPSNQVSYIASTSTPTPTPS
;
A
#
# COMPACT_ATOMS: atom_id res chain seq x y z
N MET A 1 3.84 -4.54 -38.77
CA MET A 1 4.55 -5.67 -38.15
C MET A 1 6.03 -5.64 -38.55
N ARG A 2 6.93 -5.32 -37.60
CA ARG A 2 8.26 -5.93 -37.38
C ARG A 2 9.04 -5.05 -36.41
N VAL A 3 9.42 -5.64 -35.30
CA VAL A 3 10.30 -5.07 -34.27
C VAL A 3 11.68 -4.88 -34.90
N CYS A 4 12.17 -3.64 -34.96
CA CYS A 4 13.56 -3.34 -35.32
C CYS A 4 14.37 -3.22 -34.03
N ARG A 5 15.19 -4.25 -33.80
CA ARG A 5 16.20 -4.37 -32.75
C ARG A 5 17.38 -3.46 -33.14
N PHE A 6 17.71 -2.44 -32.34
CA PHE A 6 18.94 -1.66 -32.53
C PHE A 6 19.89 -1.89 -31.36
N VAL A 7 20.93 -2.67 -31.65
CA VAL A 7 22.19 -2.73 -30.89
C VAL A 7 23.10 -1.67 -31.48
N GLY A 8 23.74 -0.87 -30.62
CA GLY A 8 25.04 -0.26 -30.92
C GLY A 8 25.12 1.27 -30.95
N LEU A 9 26.00 1.76 -30.07
CA LEU A 9 26.92 2.90 -30.24
C LEU A 9 26.45 4.32 -29.86
N VAL A 10 26.83 4.69 -28.63
CA VAL A 10 27.37 5.98 -28.14
C VAL A 10 27.18 7.26 -29.01
N TYR A 11 26.34 8.16 -28.46
CA TYR A 11 26.20 9.63 -28.58
C TYR A 11 27.38 10.41 -29.19
N PRO A 12 27.18 11.58 -29.88
CA PRO A 12 26.56 12.76 -29.25
C PRO A 12 25.97 13.85 -30.19
N CYS A 13 24.70 14.26 -30.02
CA CYS A 13 24.27 15.65 -30.30
C CYS A 13 22.81 15.85 -29.86
N ILE A 14 22.63 16.57 -28.76
CA ILE A 14 21.58 17.57 -28.55
C ILE A 14 20.28 17.33 -29.34
N PHE A 15 19.46 16.38 -28.88
CA PHE A 15 18.02 16.46 -29.09
C PHE A 15 17.41 16.93 -27.77
N ALA A 16 17.28 18.25 -27.68
CA ALA A 16 16.51 18.95 -26.68
C ALA A 16 15.03 18.54 -26.79
N LEU A 17 14.64 17.55 -25.99
CA LEU A 17 13.28 17.39 -25.49
C LEU A 17 13.43 16.66 -24.16
N THR A 18 13.84 17.43 -23.15
CA THR A 18 13.67 17.02 -21.77
C THR A 18 12.19 16.73 -21.59
N TRP A 19 11.83 15.45 -21.60
CA TRP A 19 10.57 14.97 -21.07
C TRP A 19 10.55 15.42 -19.62
N LEU A 20 9.99 16.59 -19.36
CA LEU A 20 9.65 17.06 -18.03
C LEU A 20 8.57 16.10 -17.54
N ALA A 21 9.01 14.94 -17.06
CA ALA A 21 8.23 14.12 -16.17
C ALA A 21 7.98 15.03 -14.97
N SER A 22 6.81 15.67 -14.98
CA SER A 22 6.35 16.43 -13.83
C SER A 22 6.28 15.42 -12.71
N ILE A 23 7.18 15.54 -11.73
CA ILE A 23 7.12 14.73 -10.53
C ILE A 23 5.90 15.27 -9.78
N THR A 24 4.75 14.65 -10.00
CA THR A 24 3.56 14.92 -9.19
C THR A 24 3.91 14.55 -7.77
N ARG A 25 3.90 15.54 -6.87
CA ARG A 25 3.98 15.27 -5.44
C ARG A 25 2.69 14.57 -5.03
N VAL A 26 2.73 13.24 -4.95
CA VAL A 26 1.70 12.48 -4.25
C VAL A 26 1.93 12.76 -2.76
N VAL A 27 1.20 13.73 -2.21
CA VAL A 27 1.05 13.81 -0.76
C VAL A 27 0.26 12.56 -0.38
N ALA A 28 0.88 11.68 0.38
CA ALA A 28 0.25 10.42 0.78
C ALA A 28 -0.09 10.46 2.26
N GLY A 29 -1.32 10.07 2.57
CA GLY A 29 -1.75 9.79 3.92
C GLY A 29 -1.09 8.51 4.46
N SER A 30 -1.12 8.38 5.78
CA SER A 30 -0.85 7.13 6.47
C SER A 30 -2.00 6.81 7.42
N VAL A 31 -2.17 5.54 7.73
CA VAL A 31 -3.12 5.06 8.74
C VAL A 31 -2.46 3.96 9.54
N THR A 32 -2.62 3.99 10.85
CA THR A 32 -2.25 2.88 11.73
C THR A 32 -3.49 2.05 12.01
N LEU A 33 -3.44 0.78 11.64
CA LEU A 33 -4.48 -0.20 11.91
C LEU A 33 -4.01 -1.05 13.08
N ALA A 34 -4.90 -1.29 14.03
CA ALA A 34 -4.68 -2.19 15.15
C ALA A 34 -5.90 -3.10 15.32
N TRP A 35 -5.67 -4.33 15.78
CA TRP A 35 -6.71 -5.34 15.99
C TRP A 35 -6.40 -6.18 17.22
N ASP A 36 -7.44 -6.83 17.75
CA ASP A 36 -7.30 -7.79 18.83
C ASP A 36 -6.73 -9.11 18.32
N ALA A 37 -5.98 -9.81 19.17
CA ALA A 37 -5.44 -11.13 18.84
C ALA A 37 -6.57 -12.15 18.63
N ASP A 38 -6.36 -13.08 17.70
CA ASP A 38 -7.26 -14.22 17.55
C ASP A 38 -7.21 -15.13 18.79
N SER A 39 -8.34 -15.76 19.10
CA SER A 39 -8.46 -16.71 20.21
C SER A 39 -7.79 -18.07 19.94
N ASP A 40 -7.51 -18.40 18.68
CA ASP A 40 -6.84 -19.65 18.34
C ASP A 40 -5.34 -19.60 18.70
N PRO A 41 -4.85 -20.46 19.62
CA PRO A 41 -3.45 -20.47 20.05
C PRO A 41 -2.47 -20.92 18.94
N ASN A 42 -2.98 -21.46 17.83
CA ASN A 42 -2.15 -21.91 16.71
C ASN A 42 -1.82 -20.79 15.71
N VAL A 43 -2.33 -19.57 15.93
CA VAL A 43 -2.02 -18.42 15.09
C VAL A 43 -0.55 -18.03 15.28
N VAL A 44 0.16 -17.93 14.15
CA VAL A 44 1.58 -17.53 14.12
C VAL A 44 1.78 -16.14 13.52
N GLY A 45 0.75 -15.59 12.87
CA GLY A 45 0.79 -14.24 12.35
C GLY A 45 -0.50 -13.79 11.64
N TYR A 46 -0.44 -12.59 11.09
CA TYR A 46 -1.54 -11.90 10.46
C TYR A 46 -1.16 -11.39 9.06
N ARG A 47 -2.15 -11.38 8.16
CA ARG A 47 -2.06 -10.77 6.83
C ARG A 47 -3.09 -9.65 6.74
N LEU A 48 -2.62 -8.47 6.34
CA LEU A 48 -3.47 -7.34 6.03
C LEU A 48 -3.80 -7.36 4.54
N TYR A 49 -5.08 -7.34 4.23
CA TYR A 49 -5.60 -7.18 2.88
C TYR A 49 -6.17 -5.79 2.72
N SER A 50 -5.86 -5.15 1.60
CA SER A 50 -6.31 -3.79 1.30
C SER A 50 -6.71 -3.60 -0.15
N GLY A 51 -7.63 -2.66 -0.38
CA GLY A 51 -8.09 -2.29 -1.71
C GLY A 51 -8.87 -0.98 -1.71
N THR A 52 -9.19 -0.47 -2.90
CA THR A 52 -9.94 0.78 -3.07
C THR A 52 -11.43 0.56 -3.32
N THR A 53 -11.86 -0.70 -3.41
CA THR A 53 -13.25 -1.10 -3.63
C THR A 53 -13.65 -2.07 -2.53
N SER A 54 -14.82 -1.84 -1.91
CA SER A 54 -15.31 -2.71 -0.85
C SER A 54 -15.43 -4.15 -1.34
N GLY A 55 -14.84 -5.08 -0.59
CA GLY A 55 -14.84 -6.51 -0.87
C GLY A 55 -13.83 -6.96 -1.94
N VAL A 56 -13.08 -6.03 -2.52
CA VAL A 56 -12.01 -6.34 -3.49
C VAL A 56 -10.68 -5.87 -2.93
N TYR A 57 -9.86 -6.83 -2.50
CA TYR A 57 -8.54 -6.56 -1.93
C TYR A 57 -7.45 -6.94 -2.94
N THR A 58 -6.73 -5.94 -3.44
CA THR A 58 -5.70 -6.09 -4.47
C THR A 58 -4.28 -6.12 -3.91
N GLN A 59 -4.12 -5.72 -2.65
CA GLN A 59 -2.84 -5.68 -1.96
C GLN A 59 -2.89 -6.52 -0.69
N THR A 60 -1.85 -7.32 -0.49
CA THR A 60 -1.65 -8.14 0.71
C THR A 60 -0.31 -7.76 1.33
N THR A 61 -0.32 -7.52 2.63
CA THR A 61 0.87 -7.24 3.43
C THR A 61 0.97 -8.26 4.55
N GLU A 62 2.10 -8.95 4.64
CA GLU A 62 2.36 -9.88 5.74
C GLU A 62 2.87 -9.09 6.94
N VAL A 63 2.12 -9.15 8.04
CA VAL A 63 2.38 -8.37 9.26
C VAL A 63 3.13 -9.22 10.31
N GLY A 64 3.11 -10.54 10.15
CA GLY A 64 3.65 -11.48 11.15
C GLY A 64 2.81 -11.43 12.43
N ASN A 65 3.42 -11.61 13.60
CA ASN A 65 2.72 -11.63 14.89
C ASN A 65 2.43 -10.23 15.49
N ALA A 66 2.57 -9.17 14.71
CA ALA A 66 2.20 -7.83 15.19
C ALA A 66 0.68 -7.62 15.12
N LEU A 67 0.13 -6.97 16.15
CA LEU A 67 -1.29 -6.60 16.26
C LEU A 67 -1.59 -5.18 15.77
N ALA A 68 -0.57 -4.52 15.21
CA ALA A 68 -0.71 -3.20 14.63
C ALA A 68 0.26 -3.02 13.46
N VAL A 69 -0.17 -2.28 12.44
CA VAL A 69 0.65 -1.94 11.28
C VAL A 69 0.30 -0.56 10.76
N SER A 70 1.34 0.18 10.35
CA SER A 70 1.17 1.47 9.68
C SER A 70 1.20 1.27 8.16
N VAL A 71 0.08 1.58 7.51
CA VAL A 71 -0.01 1.62 6.05
C VAL A 71 0.28 3.05 5.59
N SER A 72 1.29 3.20 4.74
CA SER A 72 1.71 4.48 4.17
C SER A 72 1.43 4.51 2.67
N ASN A 73 1.76 5.63 2.01
CA ASN A 73 1.59 5.80 0.57
C ASN A 73 0.11 5.72 0.11
N LEU A 74 -0.84 6.05 0.99
CA LEU A 74 -2.25 6.14 0.64
C LEU A 74 -2.50 7.45 -0.11
N ALA A 75 -2.96 7.37 -1.36
CA ALA A 75 -3.27 8.55 -2.14
C ALA A 75 -4.46 9.30 -1.53
N ASN A 76 -4.27 10.60 -1.27
CA ASN A 76 -5.28 11.43 -0.62
C ASN A 76 -6.58 11.51 -1.40
N GLY A 77 -7.70 11.61 -0.69
CA GLY A 77 -9.04 11.64 -1.25
C GLY A 77 -9.58 10.28 -1.69
N ASN A 78 -8.75 9.23 -1.68
CA ASN A 78 -9.20 7.88 -1.98
C ASN A 78 -9.69 7.17 -0.73
N THR A 79 -10.77 6.39 -0.91
CA THR A 79 -11.26 5.45 0.10
C THR A 79 -10.51 4.15 -0.03
N TYR A 80 -10.00 3.66 1.09
CA TYR A 80 -9.35 2.37 1.23
C TYR A 80 -10.16 1.49 2.16
N PHE A 81 -10.19 0.20 1.86
CA PHE A 81 -10.85 -0.84 2.63
C PHE A 81 -9.80 -1.83 3.11
N PHE A 82 -9.89 -2.22 4.38
CA PHE A 82 -8.92 -3.08 5.05
C PHE A 82 -9.62 -4.24 5.74
N VAL A 83 -9.06 -5.44 5.62
CA VAL A 83 -9.40 -6.61 6.44
C VAL A 83 -8.13 -7.33 6.85
N VAL A 84 -8.19 -8.04 7.97
CA VAL A 84 -7.08 -8.84 8.48
C VAL A 84 -7.52 -10.31 8.53
N THR A 85 -6.64 -11.22 8.14
CA THR A 85 -6.77 -12.66 8.43
C THR A 85 -5.63 -13.09 9.34
N ALA A 86 -5.91 -14.05 10.22
CA ALA A 86 -4.89 -14.77 10.96
C ALA A 86 -4.44 -15.98 10.14
N TYR A 87 -3.19 -16.42 10.31
CA TYR A 87 -2.71 -17.67 9.73
C TYR A 87 -1.90 -18.50 10.74
N ASN A 88 -1.95 -19.81 10.58
CA ASN A 88 -1.21 -20.77 11.41
C ASN A 88 0.13 -21.20 10.77
N ALA A 89 0.90 -22.05 11.47
CA ALA A 89 2.20 -22.54 10.99
C ALA A 89 2.13 -23.32 9.65
N ALA A 90 0.95 -23.82 9.27
CA ALA A 90 0.71 -24.46 7.98
C ALA A 90 0.27 -23.47 6.87
N ALA A 91 0.32 -22.17 7.15
CA ALA A 91 -0.14 -21.08 6.29
C ALA A 91 -1.63 -21.16 5.91
N VAL A 92 -2.45 -21.83 6.74
CA VAL A 92 -3.91 -21.84 6.60
C VAL A 92 -4.45 -20.56 7.21
N GLU A 93 -5.28 -19.83 6.45
CA GLU A 93 -5.88 -18.57 6.88
C GLU A 93 -7.25 -18.77 7.54
N SER A 94 -7.56 -17.89 8.50
CA SER A 94 -8.87 -17.76 9.14
C SER A 94 -9.89 -17.08 8.22
N ALA A 95 -11.14 -17.00 8.68
CA ALA A 95 -12.09 -16.05 8.11
C ALA A 95 -11.56 -14.60 8.27
N PRO A 96 -11.84 -13.70 7.32
CA PRO A 96 -11.45 -12.29 7.42
C PRO A 96 -12.19 -11.58 8.56
N SER A 97 -11.52 -10.59 9.15
CA SER A 97 -12.11 -9.67 10.12
C SER A 97 -13.26 -8.86 9.53
N ASN A 98 -13.92 -8.05 10.36
CA ASN A 98 -14.77 -6.97 9.86
C ASN A 98 -13.94 -6.05 8.95
N GLN A 99 -14.57 -5.56 7.89
CA GLN A 99 -13.97 -4.58 6.99
C GLN A 99 -13.99 -3.21 7.63
N VAL A 100 -12.87 -2.50 7.55
CA VAL A 100 -12.72 -1.10 7.95
C VAL A 100 -12.53 -0.25 6.71
N SER A 101 -13.21 0.89 6.63
CA SER A 101 -13.00 1.89 5.58
C SER A 101 -12.26 3.10 6.14
N TYR A 102 -11.38 3.68 5.33
CA TYR A 102 -10.63 4.88 5.68
C TYR A 102 -10.47 5.78 4.45
N ILE A 103 -10.71 7.07 4.63
CA ILE A 103 -10.49 8.07 3.59
C ILE A 103 -9.16 8.77 3.90
N ALA A 104 -8.18 8.58 3.02
CA ALA A 104 -6.88 9.19 3.20
C ALA A 104 -6.99 10.72 3.15
N SER A 105 -6.74 11.36 4.29
CA SER A 105 -6.83 12.81 4.44
C SER A 105 -5.44 13.44 4.39
N THR A 106 -5.38 14.69 3.90
CA THR A 106 -4.16 15.49 3.91
C THR A 106 -3.82 15.92 5.34
N SER A 107 -2.84 15.29 5.99
CA SER A 107 -2.14 15.93 7.11
C SER A 107 -1.08 16.87 6.54
N THR A 108 -1.44 18.12 6.24
CA THR A 108 -0.43 19.16 6.01
C THR A 108 0.00 19.67 7.39
N PRO A 109 1.23 19.44 7.86
CA PRO A 109 1.67 20.08 9.10
C PRO A 109 1.75 21.59 8.86
N THR A 110 0.88 22.37 9.48
CA THR A 110 1.04 23.82 9.56
C THR A 110 2.09 24.11 10.63
N PRO A 111 3.27 24.66 10.30
CA PRO A 111 4.19 25.14 11.33
C PRO A 111 3.49 26.26 12.12
N THR A 112 3.37 26.10 13.43
CA THR A 112 2.92 27.19 14.31
C THR A 112 4.14 28.04 14.64
N PRO A 113 4.22 29.32 14.22
CA PRO A 113 5.28 30.20 14.69
C PRO A 113 5.12 30.41 16.20
N SER A 114 6.24 30.34 16.92
CA SER A 114 6.34 30.73 18.33
C SER A 114 6.68 32.22 18.47
#